data_AF-A0A3A9YHV1-F1
#
_entry.id   AF-A0A3A9YHV1-F1
#
_cell.length_a   1.000
_cell.length_b   1.000
_cell.length_c   1.000
_cell.angle_alpha   90.00
_cell.angle_beta   90.00
_cell.angle_gamma   90.00
#
_symmetry.space_group_name_H-M   'P 1'
#
loop_
_entity.id
_entity.type
_entity.pdbx_description
1 polymer ?
#
loop_
_entity_poly.entity_id
_entity_poly.type
_entity_poly.pdbx_seq_one_letter_code
_entity_poly.pdbx_strand_id
1 'polypeptide(L)'
;MHRLLALLAVPAVLASTVTVAACAGGDRSEPEPPTGATTLVLRLSELPGLLPPGGVATVAPRHSLFGDGRLISAASGPTGGWPQLRVDTVSTEDLRELFRTAAALPDEPGTAAPDGPVVQVVVGTSGGRRGVTLARDDAAATRLRADLARHSGGPPAPYEPPAVAIVATPADPAEPARPWPLPTLTGEPLGGTSAGSTCLVLRSAELDAARRAIEATDGDARWSSAGRVWQVAARPLLPDETGCADL
;
A
#
# COMPACT_ATOMS: atom_id res chain seq x y z
N MET A 1 -64.14 -72.35 17.02
CA MET A 1 -63.65 -73.09 18.20
C MET A 1 -62.15 -73.29 18.06
N HIS A 2 -61.36 -72.67 18.95
CA HIS A 2 -60.12 -73.18 19.57
C HIS A 2 -59.19 -72.01 19.93
N ARG A 3 -59.02 -71.84 21.25
CA ARG A 3 -58.06 -70.96 21.92
C ARG A 3 -56.63 -71.46 21.67
N LEU A 4 -55.65 -70.56 21.73
CA LEU A 4 -54.37 -70.84 22.39
C LEU A 4 -53.62 -69.56 22.80
N LEU A 5 -53.19 -69.55 24.06
CA LEU A 5 -52.29 -68.60 24.73
C LEU A 5 -50.83 -68.84 24.31
N ALA A 6 -50.01 -67.77 24.28
CA ALA A 6 -48.57 -67.76 24.59
C ALA A 6 -48.13 -66.29 24.81
N LEU A 7 -47.77 -65.83 26.02
CA LEU A 7 -46.48 -65.89 26.74
C LEU A 7 -45.32 -65.05 26.14
N LEU A 8 -44.96 -64.00 26.90
CA LEU A 8 -43.63 -63.40 27.16
C LEU A 8 -42.71 -62.94 26.00
N ALA A 9 -42.31 -61.66 26.03
CA ALA A 9 -40.92 -61.24 26.27
C ALA A 9 -40.80 -59.70 26.24
N VAL A 10 -40.24 -59.10 27.31
CA VAL A 10 -39.83 -57.69 27.38
C VAL A 10 -38.34 -57.63 27.05
N PRO A 11 -37.89 -56.86 26.04
CA PRO A 11 -36.47 -56.58 25.88
C PRO A 11 -36.12 -55.25 26.58
N ALA A 12 -35.25 -55.33 27.59
CA ALA A 12 -34.55 -54.19 28.13
C ALA A 12 -33.49 -53.72 27.12
N VAL A 13 -33.68 -52.54 26.53
CA VAL A 13 -32.71 -51.93 25.62
C VAL A 13 -31.72 -51.12 26.46
N LEU A 14 -30.49 -51.62 26.58
CA LEU A 14 -29.33 -50.85 27.06
C LEU A 14 -28.98 -49.78 26.01
N ALA A 15 -29.12 -48.51 26.39
CA ALA A 15 -28.63 -47.38 25.62
C ALA A 15 -27.12 -47.21 25.88
N SER A 16 -26.28 -47.69 24.96
CA SER A 16 -24.85 -47.40 24.92
C SER A 16 -24.64 -46.01 24.29
N THR A 17 -24.37 -45.00 25.11
CA THR A 17 -23.95 -43.67 24.68
C THR A 17 -22.49 -43.71 24.21
N VAL A 18 -22.29 -43.80 22.89
CA VAL A 18 -20.99 -43.63 22.25
C VAL A 18 -20.71 -42.12 22.13
N THR A 19 -19.85 -41.59 22.98
CA THR A 19 -19.28 -40.25 22.84
C THR A 19 -18.19 -40.27 21.77
N VAL A 20 -18.56 -39.94 20.52
CA VAL A 20 -17.59 -39.66 19.46
C VAL A 20 -16.98 -38.29 19.74
N ALA A 21 -15.76 -38.27 20.28
CA ALA A 21 -14.93 -37.08 20.33
C ALA A 21 -14.46 -36.77 18.90
N ALA A 22 -15.26 -35.99 18.16
CA ALA A 22 -14.86 -35.43 16.89
C ALA A 22 -13.81 -34.33 17.17
N CYS A 23 -12.54 -34.66 16.99
CA CYS A 23 -11.50 -33.65 16.79
C CYS A 23 -11.84 -32.90 15.50
N ALA A 24 -12.53 -31.76 15.63
CA ALA A 24 -12.67 -30.79 14.56
C ALA A 24 -11.30 -30.15 14.32
N GLY A 25 -10.41 -30.88 13.66
CA GLY A 25 -9.26 -30.34 12.97
C GLY A 25 -9.79 -29.52 11.81
N GLY A 26 -10.16 -28.27 12.09
CA GLY A 26 -10.47 -27.32 11.03
C GLY A 26 -9.20 -27.13 10.20
N ASP A 27 -9.23 -27.58 8.96
CA ASP A 27 -8.32 -27.15 7.90
C ASP A 27 -8.40 -25.62 7.83
N ARG A 28 -7.60 -24.94 8.64
CA ARG A 28 -7.28 -23.53 8.41
C ARG A 28 -6.37 -23.53 7.20
N SER A 29 -6.98 -23.54 6.02
CA SER A 29 -6.26 -23.31 4.77
C SER A 29 -5.40 -22.07 4.98
N GLU A 30 -4.10 -22.23 4.76
CA GLU A 30 -3.15 -21.13 4.89
C GLU A 30 -3.62 -19.99 3.98
N PRO A 31 -3.64 -18.73 4.46
CA PRO A 31 -4.11 -17.63 3.64
C PRO A 31 -3.21 -17.51 2.40
N GLU A 32 -3.83 -17.53 1.23
CA GLU A 32 -3.12 -17.37 -0.05
C GLU A 32 -3.09 -15.88 -0.44
N PRO A 33 -1.97 -15.37 -0.96
CA PRO A 33 -1.89 -14.00 -1.48
C PRO A 33 -2.89 -13.78 -2.62
N PRO A 34 -3.44 -12.57 -2.74
CA PRO A 34 -4.26 -12.22 -3.89
C PRO A 34 -3.42 -12.22 -5.18
N THR A 35 -4.05 -12.54 -6.31
CA THR A 35 -3.38 -12.68 -7.61
C THR A 35 -3.79 -11.58 -8.58
N GLY A 36 -2.98 -11.35 -9.62
CA GLY A 36 -3.26 -10.38 -10.69
C GLY A 36 -2.31 -9.18 -10.70
N ALA A 37 -2.09 -8.63 -11.89
CA ALA A 37 -1.03 -7.64 -12.12
C ALA A 37 -1.29 -6.29 -11.44
N THR A 38 -2.54 -5.91 -11.26
CA THR A 38 -2.94 -4.66 -10.57
C THR A 38 -3.42 -4.92 -9.14
N THR A 39 -3.28 -6.15 -8.66
CA THR A 39 -3.78 -6.54 -7.34
C THR A 39 -2.66 -6.41 -6.33
N LEU A 40 -2.81 -5.48 -5.39
CA LEU A 40 -1.83 -5.28 -4.32
C LEU A 40 -1.81 -6.49 -3.37
N VAL A 41 -0.62 -7.07 -3.15
CA VAL A 41 -0.37 -8.10 -2.14
C VAL A 41 0.10 -7.45 -0.85
N LEU A 42 1.08 -6.56 -0.94
CA LEU A 42 1.73 -5.92 0.20
C LEU A 42 2.27 -4.56 -0.21
N ARG A 43 2.01 -3.53 0.59
CA ARG A 43 2.63 -2.21 0.50
C ARG A 43 3.26 -1.84 1.83
N LEU A 44 4.49 -1.35 1.79
CA LEU A 44 5.19 -0.77 2.93
C LEU A 44 5.49 0.69 2.62
N SER A 45 4.95 1.59 3.44
CA SER A 45 5.17 3.03 3.37
C SER A 45 5.90 3.49 4.63
N GLU A 46 6.89 4.36 4.47
CA GLU A 46 7.60 4.96 5.61
C GLU A 46 7.19 6.41 5.73
N LEU A 47 6.44 6.72 6.79
CA LEU A 47 6.03 8.08 7.05
C LEU A 47 7.04 8.75 7.98
N PRO A 48 7.52 9.96 7.66
CA PRO A 48 8.30 10.75 8.60
C PRO A 48 7.42 11.21 9.76
N GLY A 49 8.04 11.61 10.87
CA GLY A 49 7.32 12.21 12.00
C GLY A 49 6.63 13.53 11.64
N LEU A 50 7.27 14.32 10.78
CA LEU A 50 6.70 15.50 10.16
C LEU A 50 6.48 15.26 8.67
N LEU A 51 5.23 15.34 8.22
CA LEU A 51 4.90 15.18 6.81
C LEU A 51 5.37 16.36 5.97
N PRO A 52 5.82 16.12 4.72
CA PRO A 52 6.14 17.20 3.78
C PRO A 52 4.88 17.99 3.39
N PRO A 53 5.05 19.15 2.71
CA PRO A 53 3.96 19.80 1.99
C PRO A 53 3.21 18.79 1.11
N GLY A 54 1.88 18.84 1.15
CA GLY A 54 1.01 17.86 0.47
C GLY A 54 0.71 16.59 1.28
N GLY A 55 1.31 16.43 2.46
CA GLY A 55 0.96 15.36 3.40
C GLY A 55 1.44 13.99 2.94
N VAL A 56 0.66 12.95 3.25
CA VAL A 56 0.97 11.56 2.85
C VAL A 56 0.91 11.33 1.34
N ALA A 57 0.12 12.13 0.62
CA ALA A 57 -0.06 12.00 -0.83
C ALA A 57 1.25 12.25 -1.62
N THR A 58 2.21 12.97 -1.04
CA THR A 58 3.53 13.20 -1.66
C THR A 58 4.57 12.18 -1.24
N VAL A 59 4.25 11.30 -0.27
CA VAL A 59 5.14 10.24 0.18
C VAL A 59 4.89 8.99 -0.64
N ALA A 60 5.81 8.69 -1.56
CA ALA A 60 5.75 7.44 -2.32
C ALA A 60 5.93 6.24 -1.38
N PRO A 61 5.16 5.14 -1.56
CA PRO A 61 5.41 3.91 -0.83
C PRO A 61 6.83 3.40 -1.07
N ARG A 62 7.45 2.88 -0.01
CA ARG A 62 8.82 2.39 -0.08
C ARG A 62 8.91 1.12 -0.93
N HIS A 63 7.96 0.22 -0.74
CA HIS A 63 7.81 -1.02 -1.50
C HIS A 63 6.33 -1.29 -1.78
N SER A 64 6.00 -1.78 -2.97
CA SER A 64 4.68 -2.31 -3.33
C SER A 64 4.85 -3.59 -4.14
N LEU A 65 4.34 -4.70 -3.60
CA LEU A 65 4.35 -6.03 -4.19
C LEU A 65 2.95 -6.36 -4.74
N PHE A 66 2.91 -6.80 -5.99
CA PHE A 66 1.68 -7.14 -6.71
C PHE A 66 1.53 -8.64 -6.91
N GLY A 67 0.30 -9.08 -7.17
CA GLY A 67 -0.08 -10.49 -7.28
C GLY A 67 0.52 -11.24 -8.47
N ASP A 68 1.22 -10.54 -9.36
CA ASP A 68 2.02 -11.10 -10.45
C ASP A 68 3.53 -11.21 -10.13
N GLY A 69 3.94 -10.88 -8.89
CA GLY A 69 5.33 -10.92 -8.47
C GLY A 69 6.11 -9.63 -8.71
N ARG A 70 5.51 -8.58 -9.30
CA ARG A 70 6.21 -7.30 -9.46
C ARG A 70 6.39 -6.60 -8.12
N LEU A 71 7.64 -6.26 -7.82
CA LEU A 71 8.02 -5.44 -6.67
C LEU A 71 8.45 -4.07 -7.16
N ILE A 72 7.64 -3.05 -6.91
CA ILE A 72 7.99 -1.66 -7.21
C ILE A 72 8.58 -1.04 -5.95
N SER A 73 9.77 -0.45 -6.07
CA SER A 73 10.50 0.13 -4.95
C SER A 73 10.93 1.56 -5.22
N ALA A 74 10.85 2.41 -4.20
CA ALA A 74 11.43 3.75 -4.23
C ALA A 74 12.89 3.73 -3.79
N ALA A 75 13.72 4.58 -4.38
CA ALA A 75 15.12 4.74 -3.98
C ALA A 75 15.24 5.25 -2.53
N SER A 76 16.34 4.91 -1.83
CA SER A 76 16.70 5.56 -0.55
C SER A 76 17.27 6.94 -0.83
N GLY A 77 16.81 7.96 -0.10
CA GLY A 77 17.42 9.29 -0.12
C GLY A 77 16.41 10.41 -0.35
N PRO A 78 16.89 11.67 -0.41
CA PRO A 78 16.05 12.81 -0.66
C PRO A 78 15.39 12.71 -2.03
N THR A 79 14.06 12.82 -2.06
CA THR A 79 13.24 12.87 -3.27
C THR A 79 13.07 14.32 -3.71
N GLY A 80 14.14 14.95 -4.17
CA GLY A 80 14.05 16.23 -4.89
C GLY A 80 13.76 15.96 -6.36
N GLY A 81 12.77 16.66 -6.94
CA GLY A 81 12.51 16.61 -8.38
C GLY A 81 11.66 15.41 -8.83
N TRP A 82 11.99 14.83 -9.99
CA TRP A 82 11.21 13.74 -10.58
C TRP A 82 11.49 12.40 -9.87
N PRO A 83 10.45 11.74 -9.34
CA PRO A 83 10.60 10.50 -8.57
C PRO A 83 11.11 9.35 -9.43
N GLN A 84 12.13 8.65 -8.93
CA GLN A 84 12.68 7.45 -9.56
C GLN A 84 12.25 6.20 -8.81
N LEU A 85 11.44 5.39 -9.47
CA LEU A 85 11.02 4.08 -9.00
C LEU A 85 11.67 3.00 -9.86
N ARG A 86 11.87 1.83 -9.28
CA ARG A 86 12.33 0.64 -9.99
C ARG A 86 11.35 -0.49 -9.85
N VAL A 87 11.43 -1.44 -10.78
CA VAL A 87 10.68 -2.68 -10.75
C VAL A 87 11.64 -3.87 -10.73
N ASP A 88 11.38 -4.77 -9.79
CA ASP A 88 12.02 -6.08 -9.66
C ASP A 88 10.95 -7.18 -9.74
N THR A 89 11.38 -8.43 -9.93
CA THR A 89 10.48 -9.61 -9.94
C THR A 89 10.79 -10.50 -8.75
N VAL A 90 9.74 -10.88 -8.03
CA VAL A 90 9.76 -11.78 -6.88
C VAL A 90 9.22 -13.13 -7.32
N SER A 91 9.88 -14.22 -6.92
CA SER A 91 9.40 -15.57 -7.22
C SER A 91 8.06 -15.82 -6.52
N THR A 92 7.24 -16.73 -7.03
CA THR A 92 5.95 -17.05 -6.40
C THR A 92 6.12 -17.61 -4.97
N GLU A 93 7.22 -18.34 -4.72
CA GLU A 93 7.55 -18.86 -3.39
C GLU A 93 7.87 -17.72 -2.42
N ASP A 94 8.78 -16.82 -2.80
CA ASP A 94 9.16 -15.67 -1.99
C ASP A 94 7.98 -14.72 -1.75
N LEU A 95 7.13 -14.52 -2.77
CA LEU A 95 5.92 -13.70 -2.64
C LEU A 95 4.99 -14.26 -1.56
N ARG A 96 4.78 -15.58 -1.53
CA ARG A 96 3.97 -16.24 -0.49
C ARG A 96 4.62 -16.09 0.88
N GLU A 97 5.94 -16.20 0.99
CA GLU A 97 6.65 -15.98 2.25
C GLU A 97 6.52 -14.54 2.76
N LEU A 98 6.74 -13.55 1.89
CA LEU A 98 6.56 -12.13 2.22
C LEU A 98 5.12 -11.83 2.63
N PHE A 99 4.15 -12.38 1.89
CA PHE A 99 2.73 -12.24 2.22
C PHE A 99 2.41 -12.80 3.60
N ARG A 100 2.85 -14.03 3.91
CA ARG A 100 2.63 -14.65 5.22
C ARG A 100 3.27 -13.84 6.35
N THR A 101 4.48 -13.36 6.14
CA THR A 101 5.20 -12.51 7.10
C THR A 101 4.40 -11.24 7.39
N ALA A 102 3.88 -10.57 6.36
CA ALA A 102 3.07 -9.37 6.51
C ALA A 102 1.67 -9.65 7.09
N ALA A 103 1.04 -10.77 6.73
CA ALA A 103 -0.25 -11.20 7.25
C ALA A 103 -0.17 -11.55 8.75
N ALA A 104 0.99 -12.00 9.23
CA ALA A 104 1.23 -12.29 10.65
C ALA A 104 1.56 -11.05 11.50
N LEU A 105 1.66 -9.85 10.92
CA LEU A 105 1.87 -8.63 11.70
C LEU A 105 0.70 -8.39 12.66
N PRO A 106 0.97 -7.95 13.91
CA PRO A 106 -0.06 -7.73 14.91
C PRO A 106 -1.06 -6.66 14.48
N ASP A 107 -2.32 -6.80 14.89
CA ASP A 107 -3.37 -5.81 14.64
C ASP A 107 -3.26 -4.58 15.55
N GLU A 108 -2.66 -4.76 16.73
CA GLU A 108 -2.50 -3.67 17.69
C GLU A 108 -1.45 -2.67 17.19
N PRO A 109 -1.76 -1.36 17.18
CA PRO A 109 -0.79 -0.35 16.83
C PRO A 109 0.39 -0.44 17.81
N GLY A 110 1.61 -0.56 17.27
CA GLY A 110 2.81 -0.47 18.09
C GLY A 110 2.82 0.87 18.84
N THR A 111 3.45 0.93 20.02
CA THR A 111 3.61 2.18 20.77
C THR A 111 4.57 3.12 20.04
N ALA A 112 4.06 3.79 19.00
CA ALA A 112 4.77 4.87 18.34
C ALA A 112 4.81 6.09 19.25
N ALA A 113 5.96 6.75 19.32
CA ALA A 113 6.05 8.05 19.96
C ALA A 113 5.11 9.04 19.25
N PRO A 114 4.42 9.94 19.97
CA PRO A 114 3.70 11.05 19.35
C PRO A 114 4.63 11.79 18.38
N ASP A 115 4.15 12.04 17.16
CA ASP A 115 4.90 12.67 16.06
C ASP A 115 6.21 11.94 15.67
N GLY A 116 6.37 10.70 16.13
CA GLY A 116 7.46 9.82 15.73
C GLY A 116 7.25 9.27 14.32
N PRO A 117 8.32 8.94 13.60
CA PRO A 117 8.18 8.28 12.31
C PRO A 117 7.58 6.88 12.45
N VAL A 118 6.74 6.51 11.49
CA VAL A 118 6.04 5.21 11.48
C VAL A 118 6.26 4.46 10.17
N VAL A 119 5.99 3.16 10.21
CA VAL A 119 5.86 2.30 9.04
C VAL A 119 4.39 1.91 8.94
N GLN A 120 3.79 2.20 7.79
CA GLN A 120 2.46 1.71 7.44
C GLN A 120 2.61 0.52 6.51
N VAL A 121 1.98 -0.59 6.88
CA VAL A 121 1.94 -1.80 6.08
C VAL A 121 0.49 -2.05 5.67
N VAL A 122 0.24 -2.16 4.37
CA VAL A 122 -1.05 -2.56 3.81
C VAL A 122 -0.92 -3.94 3.19
N VAL A 123 -1.73 -4.89 3.61
CA VAL A 123 -1.74 -6.27 3.12
C VAL A 123 -3.06 -6.50 2.38
N GLY A 124 -2.99 -6.92 1.12
CA GLY A 124 -4.16 -7.32 0.34
C GLY A 124 -4.65 -8.69 0.78
N THR A 125 -5.95 -8.84 1.00
CA THR A 125 -6.59 -10.10 1.38
C THR A 125 -7.74 -10.40 0.42
N SER A 126 -8.27 -11.63 0.44
CA SER A 126 -9.46 -11.98 -0.35
C SER A 126 -10.69 -11.12 -0.02
N GLY A 127 -10.74 -10.53 1.19
CA GLY A 127 -11.82 -9.66 1.66
C GLY A 127 -11.55 -8.16 1.54
N GLY A 128 -10.41 -7.74 0.98
CA GLY A 128 -10.06 -6.31 0.83
C GLY A 128 -8.61 -6.00 1.19
N ARG A 129 -8.38 -4.97 2.00
CA ARG A 129 -7.04 -4.56 2.45
C ARG A 129 -7.02 -4.44 3.97
N ARG A 130 -5.95 -4.89 4.61
CA ARG A 130 -5.67 -4.72 6.03
C ARG A 130 -4.51 -3.76 6.22
N GLY A 131 -4.68 -2.71 7.01
CA GLY A 131 -3.62 -1.76 7.35
C GLY A 131 -3.09 -1.99 8.76
N VAL A 132 -1.77 -1.93 8.92
CA VAL A 132 -1.06 -1.98 10.21
C VAL A 132 -0.12 -0.78 10.29
N THR A 133 -0.06 -0.11 11.43
CA THR A 133 0.90 0.96 11.68
C THR A 133 1.82 0.56 12.82
N LEU A 134 3.13 0.62 12.55
CA LEU A 134 4.19 0.23 13.48
C LEU A 134 5.14 1.40 13.70
N ALA A 135 5.80 1.45 14.86
CA ALA A 135 6.93 2.35 15.05
C ALA A 135 8.04 2.02 14.03
N ARG A 136 8.79 3.02 13.56
CA ARG A 136 9.81 2.80 12.50
C ARG A 136 10.88 1.77 12.90
N ASP A 137 11.24 1.73 14.17
CA ASP A 137 12.22 0.85 14.80
C ASP A 137 11.63 -0.46 15.33
N ASP A 138 10.33 -0.70 15.12
CA ASP A 138 9.70 -1.97 15.44
C ASP A 138 10.45 -3.14 14.76
N ALA A 139 10.67 -4.23 15.50
CA ALA A 139 11.45 -5.36 15.04
C ALA A 139 10.79 -6.09 13.85
N ALA A 140 9.46 -6.19 13.83
CA ALA A 140 8.72 -6.81 12.73
C ALA A 140 8.75 -5.92 11.49
N ALA A 141 8.57 -4.61 11.65
CA ALA A 141 8.72 -3.65 10.55
C ALA A 141 10.15 -3.69 9.96
N THR A 142 11.16 -3.77 10.82
CA THR A 142 12.58 -3.86 10.44
C THR A 142 12.89 -5.12 9.68
N ARG A 143 12.39 -6.27 10.15
CA ARG A 143 12.53 -7.54 9.46
C ARG A 143 11.86 -7.52 8.09
N LEU A 144 10.59 -7.10 8.01
CA LEU A 144 9.86 -7.06 6.74
C LEU A 144 10.53 -6.15 5.71
N ARG A 145 11.03 -4.98 6.14
CA ARG A 145 11.81 -4.08 5.28
C ARG A 145 13.07 -4.76 4.75
N ALA A 146 13.82 -5.43 5.61
CA ALA A 146 15.03 -6.15 5.21
C ALA A 146 14.70 -7.29 4.23
N ASP A 147 13.59 -7.99 4.45
CA ASP A 147 13.11 -9.07 3.59
C ASP A 147 12.78 -8.53 2.18
N LEU A 148 11.98 -7.46 2.08
CA LEU A 148 11.67 -6.79 0.82
C LEU A 148 12.93 -6.25 0.12
N ALA A 149 13.87 -5.68 0.88
CA ALA A 149 15.10 -5.13 0.31
C ALA A 149 15.96 -6.20 -0.37
N ARG A 150 15.97 -7.45 0.10
CA ARG A 150 16.71 -8.55 -0.54
C ARG A 150 16.23 -8.85 -1.96
N HIS A 151 14.95 -8.65 -2.24
CA HIS A 151 14.37 -8.87 -3.57
C HIS A 151 14.53 -7.68 -4.51
N SER A 152 15.14 -6.59 -4.03
CA SER A 152 15.40 -5.41 -4.84
C SER A 152 16.92 -5.18 -5.01
N GLY A 153 17.72 -6.25 -5.03
CA GLY A 153 19.17 -6.17 -5.20
C GLY A 153 19.67 -6.35 -6.64
N GLY A 154 18.78 -6.73 -7.58
CA GLY A 154 19.14 -7.05 -8.96
C GLY A 154 19.44 -5.81 -9.82
N PRO A 155 19.87 -6.01 -11.09
CA PRO A 155 19.99 -4.92 -12.06
C PRO A 155 18.62 -4.24 -12.23
N PRO A 156 18.45 -2.99 -11.76
CA PRO A 156 17.13 -2.39 -11.67
C PRO A 156 16.61 -2.03 -13.06
N ALA A 157 15.39 -2.46 -13.39
CA ALA A 157 14.64 -1.86 -14.48
C ALA A 157 13.91 -0.61 -13.94
N PRO A 158 13.99 0.55 -14.62
CA PRO A 158 13.20 1.71 -14.22
C PRO A 158 11.71 1.39 -14.35
N TYR A 159 10.91 1.84 -13.38
CA TYR A 159 9.47 1.77 -13.49
C TYR A 159 8.97 2.98 -14.29
N GLU A 160 8.29 2.69 -15.40
CA GLU A 160 7.67 3.69 -16.27
C GLU A 160 6.18 3.79 -15.93
N PRO A 161 5.76 4.79 -15.12
CA PRO A 161 4.38 4.91 -14.71
C PRO A 161 3.49 5.32 -15.89
N PRO A 162 2.29 4.73 -16.04
CA PRO A 162 1.34 5.17 -17.08
C PRO A 162 0.73 6.55 -16.77
N ALA A 163 0.82 6.99 -15.51
CA ALA A 163 0.27 8.25 -15.03
C ALA A 163 1.05 8.75 -13.81
N VAL A 164 1.09 10.07 -13.64
CA VAL A 164 1.71 10.74 -12.48
C VAL A 164 0.70 11.70 -11.88
N ALA A 165 0.51 11.60 -10.57
CA ALA A 165 -0.19 12.62 -9.82
C ALA A 165 0.74 13.80 -9.55
N ILE A 166 0.28 15.01 -9.84
CA ILE A 166 0.90 16.25 -9.42
C ILE A 166 0.12 16.75 -8.21
N VAL A 167 0.76 16.69 -7.05
CA VAL A 167 0.25 17.26 -5.81
C VAL A 167 0.72 18.71 -5.74
N ALA A 168 -0.22 19.64 -5.71
CA ALA A 168 0.06 21.06 -5.60
C ALA A 168 -0.34 21.57 -4.21
N THR A 169 0.61 22.12 -3.48
CA THR A 169 0.39 22.70 -2.16
C THR A 169 0.50 24.22 -2.25
N PRO A 170 -0.47 24.99 -1.73
CA PRO A 170 -0.36 26.44 -1.66
C PRO A 170 0.93 26.86 -0.99
N ALA A 171 1.58 27.84 -1.57
CA ALA A 171 2.85 28.37 -1.10
C ALA A 171 2.76 29.88 -0.92
N ASP A 172 3.56 30.41 0.01
CA ASP A 172 3.74 31.84 0.11
C ASP A 172 4.30 32.40 -1.22
N PRO A 173 3.88 33.62 -1.62
CA PRO A 173 4.41 34.27 -2.79
C PRO A 173 5.87 34.66 -2.54
N ALA A 174 6.79 33.75 -2.84
CA ALA A 174 8.21 34.05 -2.93
C ALA A 174 8.56 34.37 -4.38
N GLU A 175 9.33 35.44 -4.58
CA GLU A 175 9.85 35.78 -5.90
C GLU A 175 11.20 35.10 -6.17
N PRO A 176 11.43 34.56 -7.38
CA PRO A 176 10.49 34.46 -8.51
C PRO A 176 9.73 33.12 -8.56
N ALA A 177 8.39 33.16 -8.71
CA ALA A 177 7.56 31.99 -9.03
C ALA A 177 7.44 31.78 -10.56
N ARG A 178 7.73 30.57 -11.03
CA ARG A 178 7.79 30.22 -12.46
C ARG A 178 6.40 29.82 -12.98
N PRO A 179 6.00 30.22 -14.21
CA PRO A 179 4.74 29.75 -14.78
C PRO A 179 4.69 28.22 -14.90
N TRP A 180 3.60 27.60 -14.41
CA TRP A 180 3.33 26.19 -14.61
C TRP A 180 2.95 25.92 -16.08
N PRO A 181 3.61 24.97 -16.77
CA PRO A 181 3.47 24.82 -18.24
C PRO A 181 2.28 23.94 -18.68
N LEU A 182 1.46 23.49 -17.73
CA LEU A 182 0.45 22.44 -17.91
C LEU A 182 -0.93 22.90 -17.41
N PRO A 183 -1.98 22.05 -17.42
CA PRO A 183 -3.29 22.42 -16.87
C PRO A 183 -3.19 22.98 -15.45
N THR A 184 -4.19 23.79 -15.07
CA THR A 184 -4.12 24.56 -13.84
C THR A 184 -3.98 23.67 -12.61
N LEU A 185 -3.11 24.08 -11.68
CA LEU A 185 -2.84 23.36 -10.43
C LEU A 185 -4.03 23.33 -9.46
N THR A 186 -5.13 24.01 -9.77
CA THR A 186 -6.39 24.00 -9.00
C THR A 186 -7.23 22.74 -9.27
N GLY A 187 -6.61 21.56 -9.21
CA GLY A 187 -7.24 20.26 -9.48
C GLY A 187 -8.19 19.79 -8.37
N GLU A 188 -8.33 18.47 -8.25
CA GLU A 188 -9.14 17.80 -7.23
C GLU A 188 -8.59 18.10 -5.82
N PRO A 189 -9.43 18.47 -4.83
CA PRO A 189 -8.97 18.65 -3.45
C PRO A 189 -8.46 17.34 -2.85
N LEU A 190 -7.30 17.40 -2.18
CA LEU A 190 -6.78 16.25 -1.42
C LEU A 190 -7.34 16.26 0.01
N GLY A 191 -8.17 15.26 0.32
CA GLY A 191 -8.69 15.02 1.66
C GLY A 191 -7.56 14.72 2.66
N GLY A 192 -7.78 15.05 3.94
CA GLY A 192 -6.81 14.75 5.01
C GLY A 192 -5.52 15.58 4.99
N THR A 193 -5.39 16.55 4.06
CA THR A 193 -4.28 17.50 4.04
C THR A 193 -4.69 18.83 4.69
N SER A 194 -3.86 19.35 5.60
CA SER A 194 -4.16 20.57 6.38
C SER A 194 -3.92 21.89 5.61
N ALA A 195 -3.52 21.82 4.34
CA ALA A 195 -2.98 22.97 3.60
C ALA A 195 -3.78 23.38 2.35
N GLY A 196 -4.96 22.81 2.10
CA GLY A 196 -5.71 23.09 0.87
C GLY A 196 -4.97 22.62 -0.39
N SER A 197 -4.26 21.49 -0.27
CA SER A 197 -3.54 20.89 -1.39
C SER A 197 -4.53 20.31 -2.39
N THR A 198 -4.14 20.35 -3.65
CA THR A 198 -4.88 19.83 -4.79
C THR A 198 -4.06 18.76 -5.49
N CYS A 199 -4.72 17.96 -6.31
CA CYS A 199 -4.09 16.95 -7.12
C CYS A 199 -4.69 16.96 -8.52
N LEU A 200 -3.84 16.68 -9.51
CA LEU A 200 -4.27 16.38 -10.87
C LEU A 200 -3.43 15.24 -11.43
N VAL A 201 -4.02 14.41 -12.28
CA VAL A 201 -3.35 13.26 -12.88
C VAL A 201 -2.95 13.59 -14.31
N LEU A 202 -1.65 13.52 -14.57
CA LEU A 202 -1.07 13.69 -15.90
C LEU A 202 -0.81 12.34 -16.56
N ARG A 203 -1.01 12.29 -17.88
CA ARG A 203 -0.77 11.09 -18.68
C ARG A 203 -0.03 11.41 -19.97
N SER A 204 0.63 10.40 -20.54
CA SER A 204 1.22 10.44 -21.88
C SER A 204 2.09 11.70 -22.12
N ALA A 205 1.77 12.54 -23.11
CA ALA A 205 2.58 13.71 -23.48
C ALA A 205 2.69 14.76 -22.36
N GLU A 206 1.71 14.87 -21.47
CA GLU A 206 1.74 15.81 -20.35
C GLU A 206 2.79 15.39 -19.31
N LEU A 207 3.01 14.09 -19.15
CA LEU A 207 4.00 13.53 -18.22
C LEU A 207 5.41 13.96 -18.61
N ASP A 208 5.73 13.91 -19.91
CA ASP A 208 7.02 14.35 -20.44
C ASP A 208 7.25 15.85 -20.24
N ALA A 209 6.22 16.67 -20.43
CA ALA A 209 6.29 18.10 -20.21
C ALA A 209 6.47 18.43 -18.72
N ALA A 210 5.74 17.76 -17.82
CA ALA A 210 5.89 17.92 -16.38
C ALA A 210 7.28 17.52 -15.90
N ARG A 211 7.77 16.36 -16.34
CA ARG A 211 9.09 15.85 -16.02
C ARG A 211 10.17 16.86 -16.36
N ARG A 212 10.21 17.32 -17.62
CA ARG A 212 11.19 18.35 -18.05
C ARG A 212 11.09 19.64 -17.23
N ALA A 213 9.87 20.07 -16.90
CA ALA A 213 9.65 21.29 -16.14
C ALA A 213 10.19 21.18 -14.71
N ILE A 214 9.93 20.06 -14.04
CA ILE A 214 10.34 19.77 -12.66
C ILE A 214 11.84 19.49 -12.59
N GLU A 215 12.40 18.71 -13.52
CA GLU A 215 13.84 18.42 -13.58
C GLU A 215 14.70 19.66 -13.89
N ALA A 216 14.12 20.65 -14.56
CA ALA A 216 14.79 21.94 -14.80
C ALA A 216 14.80 22.86 -13.57
N THR A 217 14.37 22.38 -12.41
CA THR A 217 14.29 23.14 -11.15
C THR A 217 14.78 22.37 -9.96
N ASP A 218 15.17 23.10 -8.91
CA ASP A 218 15.38 22.53 -7.59
C ASP A 218 14.04 22.20 -6.91
N GLY A 219 14.07 21.29 -5.93
CA GLY A 219 12.88 20.80 -5.22
C GLY A 219 12.06 21.87 -4.49
N ASP A 220 12.61 23.05 -4.24
CA ASP A 220 11.94 24.18 -3.58
C ASP A 220 11.32 25.19 -4.55
N ALA A 221 11.33 24.88 -5.86
CA ALA A 221 10.80 25.78 -6.88
C ALA A 221 9.33 26.11 -6.65
N ARG A 222 9.02 27.40 -6.83
CA ARG A 222 7.67 27.94 -6.74
C ARG A 222 7.07 28.07 -8.13
N TRP A 223 5.82 27.67 -8.24
CA TRP A 223 5.07 27.65 -9.50
C TRP A 223 3.87 28.58 -9.44
N SER A 224 3.65 29.37 -10.49
CA SER A 224 2.46 30.20 -10.63
C SER A 224 1.44 29.52 -11.55
N SER A 225 0.20 29.42 -11.07
CA SER A 225 -0.93 28.87 -11.82
C SER A 225 -2.23 29.48 -11.29
N ALA A 226 -3.10 29.93 -12.20
CA ALA A 226 -4.40 30.53 -11.87
C ALA A 226 -4.32 31.65 -10.80
N GLY A 227 -3.29 32.51 -10.91
CA GLY A 227 -3.09 33.64 -9.99
C GLY A 227 -2.60 33.26 -8.59
N ARG A 228 -2.22 32.00 -8.36
CA ARG A 228 -1.73 31.49 -7.07
C ARG A 228 -0.32 30.93 -7.21
N VAL A 229 0.40 30.88 -6.09
CA VAL A 229 1.74 30.30 -5.98
C VAL A 229 1.66 28.93 -5.30
N TRP A 230 2.41 27.98 -5.83
CA TRP A 230 2.33 26.56 -5.47
C TRP A 230 3.74 25.97 -5.29
N GLN A 231 3.86 25.04 -4.36
CA GLN A 231 4.84 23.96 -4.43
C GLN A 231 4.21 22.77 -5.14
N VAL A 232 5.00 22.04 -5.91
CA VAL A 232 4.52 20.85 -6.61
C VAL A 232 5.40 19.66 -6.28
N ALA A 233 4.76 18.51 -6.08
CA ALA A 233 5.42 17.23 -5.95
C ALA A 233 4.82 16.27 -6.98
N ALA A 234 5.68 15.62 -7.76
CA ALA A 234 5.28 14.54 -8.65
C ALA A 234 5.27 13.22 -7.87
N ARG A 235 4.23 12.44 -8.05
CA ARG A 235 4.08 11.11 -7.45
C ARG A 235 3.59 10.12 -8.51
N PRO A 236 4.39 9.13 -8.92
CA PRO A 236 3.96 8.14 -9.90
C PRO A 236 2.78 7.36 -9.35
N LEU A 237 1.81 7.05 -10.21
CA LEU A 237 0.76 6.10 -9.85
C LEU A 237 1.28 4.68 -9.99
N LEU A 238 0.97 3.86 -8.99
CA LEU A 238 1.25 2.43 -8.95
C LEU A 238 0.10 1.66 -9.64
N PRO A 239 0.31 0.38 -10.01
CA PRO A 239 -0.67 -0.40 -10.76
C PRO A 239 -2.08 -0.49 -10.17
N ASP A 240 -2.23 -0.40 -8.84
CA ASP A 240 -3.53 -0.42 -8.16
C ASP A 240 -4.16 0.97 -7.96
N GLU A 241 -3.52 2.02 -8.46
CA GLU A 241 -3.93 3.41 -8.26
C GLU A 241 -4.36 4.03 -9.58
N THR A 242 -5.55 4.63 -9.57
CA THR A 242 -6.23 5.15 -10.75
C THR A 242 -6.25 6.67 -10.78
N GLY A 243 -6.15 7.33 -9.63
CA GLY A 243 -6.06 8.77 -9.54
C GLY A 243 -5.84 9.33 -8.15
N CYS A 244 -6.20 10.61 -7.96
CA CYS A 244 -5.94 11.38 -6.75
C CYS A 244 -6.63 10.83 -5.50
N ALA A 245 -7.76 10.14 -5.66
CA ALA A 245 -8.49 9.52 -4.55
C ALA A 245 -7.79 8.30 -3.94
N ASP A 246 -6.79 7.75 -4.63
CA ASP A 246 -6.02 6.58 -4.19
C ASP A 246 -4.73 6.97 -3.42
N LEU A 247 -4.51 8.28 -3.20
CA LEU A 247 -3.30 8.85 -2.60
C LEU A 247 -3.41 9.10 -1.10
#